data_AF-A0A951SZL3-F1
#
_entry.id   AF-A0A951SZL3-F1
#
_cell.length_a   1.000
_cell.length_b   1.000
_cell.length_c   1.000
_cell.angle_alpha   90.00
_cell.angle_beta   90.00
_cell.angle_gamma   90.00
#
_symmetry.space_group_name_H-M   'P 1'
#
loop_
_entity.id
_entity.type
_entity.pdbx_description
1 polymer ?
#
loop_
_entity_poly.entity_id
_entity_poly.type
_entity_poly.pdbx_seq_one_letter_code
_entity_poly.pdbx_strand_id
1 'polypeptide(L)'
;MIENIERSTATRQLTDKAKRFKSLVYYRQLVWAIAITLSTIPAYFLAAYDLPALLQTNFAVVHLLLELPAAAIGLMVFSLAWTLMDREEGLRRSILGAGFLSVALIDVGHTISYPGMPFFLFESNANRSLFFWLIGCLIVVLTLLVTAIVSDKTIRKNFSIGLISLSFLFSIVVLISGYGFLDLIPKLFILGVGLTTEKVIFEYILAVIYILVAILFFQEGKQRQLQGLLWLSVACLVHSFAEIYFTLFSSLSDGYIVIGHVYKLLSSALIYRGYVHASIKAPYRRLDQEHSKLEALVSAIPDPV
;
A
#
# COMPACT_ATOMS: atom_id res chain seq x y z
N MET A 1 -30.53 -24.18 40.22
CA MET A 1 -29.12 -24.64 40.19
C MET A 1 -28.67 -25.01 38.78
N ILE A 2 -29.45 -25.79 38.02
CA ILE A 2 -29.15 -26.18 36.63
C ILE A 2 -29.09 -24.98 35.67
N GLU A 3 -30.02 -24.04 35.80
CA GLU A 3 -30.10 -22.83 34.96
C GLU A 3 -28.87 -21.89 35.08
N ASN A 4 -28.22 -21.87 36.25
CA ASN A 4 -26.99 -21.11 36.49
C ASN A 4 -25.76 -21.80 35.85
N ILE A 5 -25.78 -23.13 35.72
CA ILE A 5 -24.72 -23.89 35.06
C ILE A 5 -24.83 -23.69 33.55
N GLU A 6 -26.04 -23.71 32.98
CA GLU A 6 -26.28 -23.46 31.55
C GLU A 6 -25.93 -22.03 31.13
N ARG A 7 -26.27 -21.02 31.95
CA ARG A 7 -25.80 -19.63 31.71
C ARG A 7 -24.27 -19.52 31.82
N SER A 8 -23.64 -20.22 32.76
CA SER A 8 -22.18 -20.22 32.91
C SER A 8 -21.47 -20.84 31.70
N THR A 9 -21.95 -21.98 31.21
CA THR A 9 -21.38 -22.65 30.02
C THR A 9 -21.66 -21.89 28.73
N ALA A 10 -22.83 -21.29 28.55
CA ALA A 10 -23.13 -20.44 27.39
C ALA A 10 -22.20 -19.20 27.34
N THR A 11 -22.00 -18.52 28.47
CA THR A 11 -21.10 -17.36 28.57
C THR A 11 -19.64 -17.75 28.32
N ARG A 12 -19.22 -18.94 28.79
CA ARG A 12 -17.88 -19.50 28.56
C ARG A 12 -17.64 -19.91 27.10
N GLN A 13 -18.64 -20.51 26.44
CA GLN A 13 -18.56 -20.85 25.02
C GLN A 13 -18.53 -19.62 24.12
N LEU A 14 -19.27 -18.55 24.45
CA LEU A 14 -19.24 -17.29 23.72
C LEU A 14 -17.88 -16.58 23.85
N THR A 15 -17.28 -16.60 25.04
CA THR A 15 -15.95 -16.02 25.27
C THR A 15 -14.83 -16.82 24.59
N ASP A 16 -14.91 -18.15 24.55
CA ASP A 16 -13.96 -18.98 23.82
C ASP A 16 -14.12 -18.87 22.29
N LYS A 17 -15.35 -18.78 21.76
CA LYS A 17 -15.58 -18.48 20.33
C LYS A 17 -15.02 -17.11 19.96
N ALA A 18 -15.21 -16.09 20.80
CA ALA A 18 -14.68 -14.75 20.57
C ALA A 18 -13.14 -14.73 20.60
N LYS A 19 -12.50 -15.45 21.54
CA LYS A 19 -11.03 -15.62 21.56
C LYS A 19 -10.52 -16.37 20.33
N ARG A 20 -11.17 -17.48 19.95
CA ARG A 20 -10.77 -18.30 18.80
C ARG A 20 -10.91 -17.52 17.50
N PHE A 21 -12.00 -16.78 17.31
CA PHE A 21 -12.22 -15.89 16.17
C PHE A 21 -11.20 -14.74 16.12
N LYS A 22 -10.92 -14.08 17.24
CA LYS A 22 -9.86 -13.04 17.32
C LYS A 22 -8.48 -13.60 16.96
N SER A 23 -8.15 -14.80 17.43
CA SER A 23 -6.89 -15.47 17.10
C SER A 23 -6.80 -15.83 15.62
N LEU A 24 -7.83 -16.45 15.04
CA LEU A 24 -7.89 -16.87 13.64
C LEU A 24 -7.69 -15.71 12.67
N VAL A 25 -8.30 -14.55 12.97
CA VAL A 25 -8.12 -13.39 12.11
C VAL A 25 -6.69 -12.84 12.24
N TYR A 26 -6.11 -12.81 13.44
CA TYR A 26 -4.73 -12.35 13.69
C TYR A 26 -3.67 -13.25 13.03
N TYR A 27 -3.90 -14.56 13.05
CA TYR A 27 -3.04 -15.53 12.36
C TYR A 27 -3.08 -15.34 10.84
N ARG A 28 -4.18 -14.85 10.27
CA ARG A 28 -4.27 -14.70 8.81
C ARG A 28 -3.24 -13.73 8.26
N GLN A 29 -3.09 -12.51 8.80
CA GLN A 29 -2.07 -11.59 8.30
C GLN A 29 -0.66 -12.14 8.52
N LEU A 30 -0.42 -12.79 9.66
CA LEU A 30 0.87 -13.42 9.96
C LEU A 30 1.20 -14.54 8.96
N VAL A 31 0.22 -15.38 8.60
CA VAL A 31 0.37 -16.42 7.57
C VAL A 31 0.72 -15.80 6.23
N TRP A 32 0.08 -14.69 5.84
CA TRP A 32 0.46 -13.97 4.62
C TRP A 32 1.89 -13.42 4.70
N ALA A 33 2.26 -12.80 5.81
CA ALA A 33 3.61 -12.27 6.00
C ALA A 33 4.67 -13.38 5.90
N ILE A 34 4.44 -14.52 6.56
CA ILE A 34 5.35 -15.68 6.53
C ILE A 34 5.40 -16.27 5.11
N ALA A 35 4.25 -16.51 4.48
CA ALA A 35 4.21 -17.08 3.14
C ALA A 35 4.94 -16.21 2.10
N ILE A 36 4.76 -14.88 2.18
CA ILE A 36 5.44 -13.95 1.26
C ILE A 36 6.94 -13.86 1.58
N THR A 37 7.32 -13.85 2.86
CA THR A 37 8.75 -13.87 3.24
C THR A 37 9.41 -15.14 2.72
N LEU A 38 8.76 -16.30 2.85
CA LEU A 38 9.26 -17.57 2.33
C LEU A 38 9.30 -17.62 0.81
N SER A 39 8.45 -16.87 0.11
CA SER A 39 8.46 -16.82 -1.36
C SER A 39 9.63 -16.02 -1.93
N THR A 40 10.33 -15.21 -1.11
CA THR A 40 11.47 -14.40 -1.58
C THR A 40 12.64 -15.24 -2.07
N ILE A 41 12.94 -16.37 -1.43
CA ILE A 41 14.05 -17.25 -1.83
C ILE A 41 13.81 -17.89 -3.21
N PRO A 42 12.69 -18.59 -3.47
CA PRO A 42 12.42 -19.15 -4.79
C PRO A 42 12.24 -18.07 -5.86
N ALA A 43 11.69 -16.90 -5.50
CA ALA A 43 11.57 -15.77 -6.43
C ALA A 43 12.94 -15.24 -6.88
N TYR A 44 13.96 -15.26 -6.00
CA TYR A 44 15.32 -14.85 -6.33
C TYR A 44 15.93 -15.77 -7.39
N PHE A 45 15.83 -17.09 -7.16
CA PHE A 45 16.31 -18.07 -8.13
C PHE A 45 15.54 -18.00 -9.45
N LEU A 46 14.23 -17.76 -9.40
CA LEU A 46 13.43 -17.58 -10.61
C LEU A 46 13.85 -16.33 -11.40
N ALA A 47 14.10 -15.21 -10.70
CA ALA A 47 14.53 -13.96 -11.31
C ALA A 47 15.92 -14.03 -11.95
N ALA A 48 16.79 -14.91 -11.45
CA ALA A 48 18.14 -15.11 -11.97
C ALA A 48 18.19 -15.81 -13.33
N TYR A 49 17.10 -16.47 -13.76
CA TYR A 49 17.01 -17.05 -15.09
C TYR A 49 16.64 -15.98 -16.12
N ASP A 50 17.25 -16.08 -17.30
CA ASP A 50 16.88 -15.23 -18.42
C ASP A 50 15.39 -15.36 -18.74
N LEU A 51 14.73 -14.20 -18.88
CA LEU A 51 13.35 -14.18 -19.32
C LEU A 51 13.24 -14.81 -20.72
N PRO A 52 12.14 -15.53 -21.04
CA PRO A 52 11.88 -15.99 -22.39
C PRO A 52 12.04 -14.85 -23.41
N ALA A 53 12.64 -15.14 -24.57
CA ALA A 53 12.95 -14.13 -25.59
C ALA A 53 11.74 -13.26 -25.98
N LEU A 54 10.54 -13.85 -26.02
CA LEU A 54 9.30 -13.11 -26.29
C LEU A 54 9.05 -11.99 -25.27
N LEU A 55 9.30 -12.25 -23.98
CA LEU A 55 9.11 -11.28 -22.90
C LEU A 55 10.23 -10.23 -22.88
N GLN A 56 11.47 -10.60 -23.23
CA GLN A 56 12.57 -9.64 -23.35
C GLN A 56 12.32 -8.64 -24.48
N THR A 57 11.92 -9.11 -25.66
CA THR A 57 11.65 -8.25 -26.82
C THR A 57 10.45 -7.32 -26.58
N ASN A 58 9.47 -7.74 -25.77
CA ASN A 58 8.26 -6.99 -25.45
C ASN A 58 8.24 -6.49 -24.00
N PHE A 59 9.42 -6.20 -23.42
CA PHE A 59 9.51 -5.90 -21.99
C PHE A 59 8.70 -4.67 -21.57
N ALA A 60 8.59 -3.65 -22.44
CA ALA A 60 7.73 -2.48 -22.20
C ALA A 60 6.26 -2.87 -21.96
N VAL A 61 5.76 -3.92 -22.63
CA VAL A 61 4.40 -4.44 -22.42
C VAL A 61 4.29 -5.14 -21.07
N VAL A 62 5.28 -5.93 -20.69
CA VAL A 62 5.32 -6.60 -19.37
C VAL A 62 5.33 -5.55 -18.26
N HIS A 63 6.18 -4.54 -18.39
CA HIS A 63 6.25 -3.39 -17.47
C HIS A 63 4.90 -2.67 -17.36
N LEU A 64 4.28 -2.34 -18.49
CA LEU A 64 2.95 -1.70 -18.53
C LEU A 64 1.87 -2.50 -17.80
N LEU A 65 1.84 -3.82 -18.03
CA LEU A 65 0.85 -4.72 -17.42
C LEU A 65 1.00 -4.84 -15.90
N LEU A 66 2.18 -4.56 -15.36
CA LEU A 66 2.43 -4.57 -13.92
C LEU A 66 2.20 -3.19 -13.28
N GLU A 67 2.56 -2.11 -13.98
CA GLU A 67 2.44 -0.75 -13.48
C GLU A 67 1.00 -0.19 -13.54
N LEU A 68 0.26 -0.41 -14.64
CA LEU A 68 -1.10 0.13 -14.76
C LEU A 68 -2.05 -0.34 -13.64
N PRO A 69 -2.08 -1.64 -13.26
CA PRO A 69 -2.87 -2.08 -12.12
C PRO A 69 -2.42 -1.45 -10.80
N ALA A 70 -1.11 -1.26 -10.59
CA ALA A 70 -0.59 -0.63 -9.38
C ALA A 70 -1.05 0.84 -9.27
N ALA A 71 -0.94 1.60 -10.35
CA ALA A 71 -1.45 2.98 -10.44
C ALA A 71 -2.97 3.04 -10.24
N ALA A 72 -3.72 2.12 -10.87
CA ALA A 72 -5.17 2.02 -10.70
C ALA A 72 -5.57 1.77 -9.24
N ILE A 73 -4.86 0.89 -8.52
CA ILE A 73 -5.09 0.66 -7.09
C ILE A 73 -4.83 1.94 -6.28
N GLY A 74 -3.78 2.71 -6.61
CA GLY A 74 -3.53 4.02 -6.01
C GLY A 74 -4.70 4.99 -6.20
N LEU A 75 -5.23 5.08 -7.43
CA LEU A 75 -6.44 5.85 -7.71
C LEU A 75 -7.64 5.35 -6.91
N MET A 76 -7.82 4.04 -6.74
CA MET A 76 -8.91 3.49 -5.92
C MET A 76 -8.80 3.89 -4.44
N VAL A 77 -7.58 3.96 -3.89
CA VAL A 77 -7.34 4.47 -2.52
C VAL A 77 -7.74 5.94 -2.44
N PHE A 78 -7.30 6.76 -3.40
CA PHE A 78 -7.69 8.17 -3.49
C PHE A 78 -9.21 8.33 -3.63
N SER A 79 -9.84 7.65 -4.59
CA SER A 79 -11.28 7.72 -4.84
C SER A 79 -12.08 7.37 -3.59
N LEU A 80 -11.68 6.33 -2.86
CA LEU A 80 -12.35 5.97 -1.62
C LEU A 80 -12.17 7.04 -0.53
N ALA A 81 -10.99 7.67 -0.44
CA ALA A 81 -10.80 8.82 0.45
C ALA A 81 -11.71 9.99 0.09
N TRP A 82 -11.80 10.29 -1.21
CA TRP A 82 -12.60 11.37 -1.76
C TRP A 82 -14.10 11.15 -1.54
N THR A 83 -14.60 9.94 -1.78
CA THR A 83 -16.02 9.60 -1.58
C THR A 83 -16.42 9.64 -0.10
N LEU A 84 -15.51 9.27 0.81
CA LEU A 84 -15.76 9.29 2.25
C LEU A 84 -15.45 10.64 2.89
N MET A 85 -15.21 11.68 2.09
CA MET A 85 -14.91 13.04 2.55
C MET A 85 -16.15 13.70 3.19
N ASP A 86 -17.35 13.47 2.64
CA ASP A 86 -18.59 14.03 3.20
C ASP A 86 -19.06 13.33 4.50
N ARG A 87 -18.33 12.31 4.94
CA ARG A 87 -18.52 11.60 6.22
C ARG A 87 -17.39 12.01 7.15
N GLU A 88 -17.62 12.01 8.47
CA GLU A 88 -16.61 12.37 9.50
C GLU A 88 -15.18 12.05 9.07
N GLU A 89 -14.43 13.08 8.68
CA GLU A 89 -13.15 12.93 8.01
C GLU A 89 -12.06 12.52 8.97
N GLY A 90 -11.43 11.37 8.75
CA GLY A 90 -10.27 10.96 9.54
C GLY A 90 -8.98 11.49 8.92
N LEU A 91 -8.11 12.09 9.73
CA LEU A 91 -6.80 12.59 9.29
C LEU A 91 -5.99 11.52 8.54
N ARG A 92 -5.95 10.28 9.03
CA ARG A 92 -5.23 9.17 8.35
C ARG A 92 -5.81 8.89 6.98
N ARG A 93 -7.13 8.97 6.85
CA ARG A 93 -7.84 8.73 5.59
C ARG A 93 -7.46 9.77 4.54
N SER A 94 -7.42 11.05 4.93
CA SER A 94 -7.08 12.15 4.02
C SER A 94 -5.61 12.17 3.64
N ILE A 95 -4.70 11.80 4.56
CA ILE A 95 -3.27 11.64 4.24
C ILE A 95 -3.06 10.53 3.23
N LEU A 96 -3.65 9.34 3.45
CA LEU A 96 -3.58 8.24 2.50
C LEU A 96 -4.18 8.63 1.14
N GLY A 97 -5.37 9.24 1.14
CA GLY A 97 -6.01 9.71 -0.09
C GLY A 97 -5.15 10.68 -0.88
N ALA A 98 -4.64 11.72 -0.22
CA ALA A 98 -3.76 12.71 -0.85
C ALA A 98 -2.47 12.07 -1.35
N GLY A 99 -1.78 11.27 -0.54
CA GLY A 99 -0.53 10.62 -0.94
C GLY A 99 -0.71 9.69 -2.14
N PHE A 100 -1.73 8.83 -2.12
CA PHE A 100 -1.98 7.88 -3.21
C PHE A 100 -2.49 8.53 -4.51
N LEU A 101 -3.05 9.74 -4.46
CA LEU A 101 -3.27 10.55 -5.66
C LEU A 101 -1.92 10.90 -6.32
N SER A 102 -0.96 11.40 -5.54
CA SER A 102 0.37 11.73 -6.06
C SER A 102 1.08 10.50 -6.63
N VAL A 103 1.05 9.39 -5.89
CA VAL A 103 1.65 8.12 -6.32
C VAL A 103 1.08 7.68 -7.66
N ALA A 104 -0.25 7.67 -7.82
CA ALA A 104 -0.86 7.23 -9.07
C ALA A 104 -0.50 8.12 -10.26
N LEU A 105 -0.48 9.45 -10.09
CA LEU A 105 -0.11 10.38 -11.17
C LEU A 105 1.36 10.22 -11.58
N ILE A 106 2.24 10.04 -10.60
CA ILE A 106 3.68 9.89 -10.83
C ILE A 106 4.01 8.51 -11.40
N ASP A 107 3.32 7.45 -10.97
CA ASP A 107 3.45 6.10 -11.55
C ASP A 107 3.02 6.09 -13.03
N VAL A 108 1.99 6.84 -13.41
CA VAL A 108 1.66 7.02 -14.84
C VAL A 108 2.82 7.68 -15.59
N GLY A 109 3.41 8.75 -15.03
CA GLY A 109 4.60 9.40 -15.60
C GLY A 109 5.81 8.47 -15.73
N HIS A 110 6.06 7.64 -14.72
CA HIS A 110 7.06 6.57 -14.73
C HIS A 110 6.82 5.58 -15.88
N THR A 111 5.56 5.12 -16.00
CA THR A 111 5.12 4.11 -16.96
C THR A 111 5.32 4.58 -18.39
N ILE A 112 4.81 5.75 -18.73
CA ILE A 112 4.89 6.29 -20.10
C ILE A 112 6.30 6.75 -20.48
N SER A 113 7.20 6.93 -19.50
CA SER A 113 8.59 7.30 -19.73
C SER A 113 9.51 6.10 -19.92
N TYR A 114 9.02 4.88 -19.72
CA TYR A 114 9.83 3.65 -19.79
C TYR A 114 10.35 3.39 -21.21
N PRO A 115 11.62 2.97 -21.38
CA PRO A 115 12.17 2.65 -22.70
C PRO A 115 11.34 1.61 -23.47
N GLY A 116 10.96 1.94 -24.70
CA GLY A 116 10.05 1.14 -25.54
C GLY A 116 8.62 1.67 -25.59
N MET A 117 8.29 2.68 -24.79
CA MET A 117 7.04 3.44 -24.94
C MET A 117 7.08 4.38 -26.15
N PRO A 118 5.94 4.59 -26.84
CA PRO A 118 5.86 5.54 -27.94
C PRO A 118 6.10 6.98 -27.47
N PHE A 119 6.40 7.87 -28.43
CA PHE A 119 6.53 9.30 -28.16
C PHE A 119 5.27 9.87 -27.51
N PHE A 120 5.43 10.60 -26.40
CA PHE A 120 4.36 11.32 -25.73
C PHE A 120 4.60 12.84 -25.81
N LEU A 121 5.27 13.41 -24.81
CA LEU A 121 5.77 14.80 -24.82
C LEU A 121 7.28 14.85 -25.14
N PHE A 122 7.99 13.80 -24.78
CA PHE A 122 9.43 13.59 -24.98
C PHE A 122 9.67 12.12 -25.29
N GLU A 123 10.80 11.82 -25.95
CA GLU A 123 11.26 10.44 -26.16
C GLU A 123 11.42 9.69 -24.83
N SER A 124 11.03 8.41 -24.80
CA SER A 124 11.17 7.58 -23.60
C SER A 124 12.63 7.48 -23.15
N ASN A 125 12.87 7.46 -21.84
CA ASN A 125 14.21 7.53 -21.28
C ASN A 125 14.28 6.82 -19.93
N ALA A 126 15.26 5.93 -19.78
CA ALA A 126 15.46 5.14 -18.56
C ALA A 126 15.63 6.00 -17.30
N ASN A 127 16.46 7.05 -17.36
CA ASN A 127 16.69 7.92 -16.21
C ASN A 127 15.45 8.74 -15.85
N ARG A 128 14.63 9.15 -16.82
CA ARG A 128 13.35 9.81 -16.55
C ARG A 128 12.37 8.87 -15.88
N SER A 129 12.24 7.65 -16.41
CA SER A 129 11.40 6.61 -15.82
C SER A 129 11.83 6.32 -14.38
N LEU A 130 13.14 6.13 -14.12
CA LEU A 130 13.67 5.88 -12.79
C LEU A 130 13.53 7.08 -11.84
N PHE A 131 13.60 8.32 -12.35
CA PHE A 131 13.33 9.50 -11.54
C PHE A 131 11.90 9.49 -11.01
N PHE A 132 10.91 9.31 -11.89
CA PHE A 132 9.52 9.23 -11.47
C PHE A 132 9.27 8.05 -10.53
N TRP A 133 9.88 6.90 -10.80
CA TRP A 133 9.83 5.74 -9.92
C TRP A 133 10.32 6.07 -8.50
N LEU A 134 11.50 6.69 -8.39
CA LEU A 134 12.11 7.03 -7.11
C LEU A 134 11.27 8.02 -6.31
N ILE A 135 10.74 9.05 -6.98
CA ILE A 135 9.84 10.02 -6.35
C ILE A 135 8.53 9.34 -5.94
N GLY A 136 7.97 8.45 -6.76
CA GLY A 136 6.80 7.64 -6.43
C GLY A 136 7.00 6.81 -5.15
N CYS A 137 8.09 6.04 -5.07
CA CYS A 137 8.45 5.26 -3.88
C CYS A 137 8.63 6.16 -2.65
N LEU A 138 9.29 7.31 -2.80
CA LEU A 138 9.45 8.27 -1.71
C LEU A 138 8.10 8.77 -1.18
N ILE A 139 7.16 9.08 -2.06
CA ILE A 139 5.82 9.54 -1.66
C ILE A 139 5.04 8.41 -0.98
N VAL A 140 5.09 7.19 -1.51
CA VAL A 140 4.41 6.03 -0.88
C VAL A 140 4.93 5.84 0.54
N VAL A 141 6.26 5.75 0.71
CA VAL A 141 6.86 5.44 2.01
C VAL A 141 6.61 6.57 3.02
N LEU A 142 6.73 7.84 2.59
CA LEU A 142 6.46 8.99 3.46
C LEU A 142 4.98 9.09 3.82
N THR A 143 4.07 8.83 2.88
CA THR A 143 2.63 8.82 3.15
C THR A 143 2.29 7.76 4.20
N LEU A 144 2.83 6.56 4.06
CA LEU A 144 2.61 5.46 5.00
C LEU A 144 3.26 5.74 6.36
N LEU A 145 4.46 6.30 6.39
CA LEU A 145 5.15 6.70 7.61
C LEU A 145 4.37 7.77 8.37
N VAL A 146 3.96 8.85 7.70
CA VAL A 146 3.14 9.90 8.30
C VAL A 146 1.83 9.31 8.83
N THR A 147 1.19 8.42 8.07
CA THR A 147 -0.03 7.72 8.52
C THR A 147 0.20 6.87 9.76
N ALA A 148 1.36 6.21 9.88
CA ALA A 148 1.72 5.37 11.02
C ALA A 148 1.97 6.17 12.30
N ILE A 149 2.55 7.38 12.20
CA ILE A 149 2.90 8.20 13.37
C ILE A 149 1.75 9.11 13.83
N VAL A 150 0.89 9.58 12.92
CA VAL A 150 -0.22 10.47 13.30
C VAL A 150 -1.34 9.69 13.97
N SER A 151 -1.91 10.25 15.02
CA SER A 151 -3.14 9.72 15.60
C SER A 151 -4.33 10.06 14.71
N ASP A 152 -5.25 9.11 14.55
CA ASP A 152 -6.47 9.35 13.78
C ASP A 152 -7.38 10.31 14.55
N LYS A 153 -7.73 11.43 13.92
CA LYS A 153 -8.56 12.50 14.47
C LYS A 153 -9.55 12.95 13.42
N THR A 154 -10.71 13.42 13.87
CA THR A 154 -11.66 14.08 12.98
C THR A 154 -11.09 15.42 12.50
N ILE A 155 -11.20 15.68 11.22
CA ILE A 155 -10.75 16.92 10.59
C ILE A 155 -11.87 17.58 9.80
N ARG A 156 -11.66 18.85 9.44
CA ARG A 156 -12.60 19.61 8.62
C ARG A 156 -12.40 19.29 7.15
N LYS A 157 -13.49 19.25 6.38
CA LYS A 157 -13.48 19.04 4.93
C LYS A 157 -12.51 19.92 4.15
N ASN A 158 -12.47 21.21 4.46
CA ASN A 158 -11.57 22.13 3.79
C ASN A 158 -10.08 21.77 3.99
N PHE A 159 -9.73 21.14 5.12
CA PHE A 159 -8.36 20.68 5.35
C PHE A 159 -8.01 19.48 4.46
N SER A 160 -8.93 18.51 4.30
CA SER A 160 -8.73 17.39 3.37
C SER A 160 -8.66 17.83 1.92
N ILE A 161 -9.52 18.75 1.50
CA ILE A 161 -9.45 19.37 0.17
C ILE A 161 -8.09 20.04 -0.01
N GLY A 162 -7.64 20.83 0.98
CA GLY A 162 -6.32 21.47 0.95
C GLY A 162 -5.16 20.47 0.78
N LEU A 163 -5.17 19.36 1.52
CA LEU A 163 -4.15 18.30 1.38
C LEU A 163 -4.15 17.67 -0.01
N ILE A 164 -5.34 17.38 -0.55
CA ILE A 164 -5.49 16.75 -1.86
C ILE A 164 -5.08 17.72 -2.98
N SER A 165 -5.49 18.99 -2.90
CA SER A 165 -5.07 20.03 -3.83
C SER A 165 -3.56 20.24 -3.80
N LEU A 166 -2.95 20.27 -2.61
CA LEU A 166 -1.49 20.38 -2.48
C LEU A 166 -0.77 19.18 -3.09
N SER A 167 -1.27 17.96 -2.83
CA SER A 167 -0.75 16.74 -3.44
C SER A 167 -0.84 16.75 -4.97
N PHE A 168 -1.98 17.19 -5.51
CA PHE A 168 -2.17 17.32 -6.94
C PHE A 168 -1.18 18.33 -7.55
N LEU A 169 -1.07 19.54 -6.98
CA LEU A 169 -0.14 20.56 -7.44
C LEU A 169 1.32 20.08 -7.37
N PHE A 170 1.70 19.41 -6.28
CA PHE A 170 3.01 18.81 -6.14
C PHE A 170 3.30 17.78 -7.25
N SER A 171 2.33 16.93 -7.57
CA SER A 171 2.46 15.95 -8.66
C SER A 171 2.70 16.63 -10.01
N ILE A 172 2.00 17.73 -10.30
CA ILE A 172 2.19 18.50 -11.52
C ILE A 172 3.61 19.08 -11.58
N VAL A 173 4.12 19.64 -10.47
CA VAL A 173 5.50 20.15 -10.39
C VAL A 173 6.51 19.04 -10.66
N VAL A 174 6.33 17.86 -10.06
CA VAL A 174 7.21 16.70 -10.30
C VAL A 174 7.18 16.29 -11.77
N LEU A 175 5.99 16.18 -12.38
CA LEU A 175 5.85 15.81 -13.79
C LEU A 175 6.56 16.82 -14.70
N ILE A 176 6.35 18.13 -14.49
CA ILE A 176 7.06 19.18 -15.24
C ILE A 176 8.56 19.07 -15.04
N SER A 177 9.03 18.80 -13.82
CA SER A 177 10.45 18.69 -13.51
C SER A 177 11.12 17.53 -14.25
N GLY A 178 10.50 16.34 -14.24
CA GLY A 178 11.06 15.15 -14.89
C GLY A 178 11.06 15.23 -16.42
N TYR A 179 10.12 15.98 -17.00
CA TYR A 179 10.08 16.21 -18.45
C TYR A 179 10.99 17.36 -18.90
N GLY A 180 11.05 18.46 -18.15
CA GLY A 180 11.75 19.68 -18.57
C GLY A 180 13.22 19.79 -18.15
N PHE A 181 13.64 19.08 -17.09
CA PHE A 181 14.94 19.33 -16.44
C PHE A 181 15.74 18.06 -16.16
N LEU A 182 15.61 17.06 -17.04
CA LEU A 182 16.27 15.76 -16.86
C LEU A 182 17.79 15.86 -16.72
N ASP A 183 18.43 16.81 -17.41
CA ASP A 183 19.89 16.98 -17.39
C ASP A 183 20.43 17.47 -16.03
N LEU A 184 19.58 18.04 -15.17
CA LEU A 184 19.94 18.45 -13.81
C LEU A 184 19.85 17.29 -12.81
N ILE A 185 19.21 16.18 -13.20
CA ILE A 185 18.99 15.02 -12.34
C ILE A 185 20.20 14.08 -12.44
N PRO A 186 20.81 13.66 -11.32
CA PRO A 186 21.89 12.68 -11.35
C PRO A 186 21.47 11.41 -12.09
N LYS A 187 22.38 10.82 -12.87
CA LYS A 187 22.10 9.57 -13.56
C LYS A 187 21.84 8.46 -12.53
N LEU A 188 20.72 7.76 -12.71
CA LEU A 188 20.30 6.62 -11.89
C LEU A 188 20.62 5.28 -12.58
N PHE A 189 20.80 5.32 -13.90
CA PHE A 189 21.16 4.18 -14.72
C PHE A 189 22.09 4.58 -15.87
N ILE A 190 23.11 3.75 -16.10
CA ILE A 190 24.08 3.91 -17.18
C ILE A 190 24.03 2.66 -18.06
N LEU A 191 23.71 2.84 -19.34
CA LEU A 191 23.60 1.75 -20.30
C LEU A 191 24.92 0.97 -20.39
N GLY A 192 24.84 -0.37 -20.27
CA GLY A 192 25.99 -1.27 -20.29
C GLY A 192 26.77 -1.38 -18.96
N VAL A 193 26.48 -0.53 -17.98
CA VAL A 193 27.08 -0.59 -16.62
C VAL A 193 26.05 -1.03 -15.58
N GLY A 194 24.80 -0.56 -15.70
CA GLY A 194 23.72 -0.87 -14.75
C GLY A 194 23.34 0.32 -13.88
N LEU A 195 22.87 0.03 -12.66
CA LEU A 195 22.44 1.02 -11.68
C LEU A 195 23.62 1.80 -11.09
N THR A 196 23.38 3.07 -10.74
CA THR A 196 24.37 3.86 -10.00
C THR A 196 24.34 3.53 -8.50
N THR A 197 25.50 3.68 -7.84
CA THR A 197 25.64 3.39 -6.41
C THR A 197 24.69 4.23 -5.56
N GLU A 198 24.48 5.49 -5.94
CA GLU A 198 23.60 6.44 -5.28
C GLU A 198 22.15 5.93 -5.29
N LYS A 199 21.69 5.39 -6.42
CA LYS A 199 20.35 4.78 -6.52
C LYS A 199 20.24 3.59 -5.57
N VAL A 200 21.19 2.66 -5.63
CA VAL A 200 21.16 1.43 -4.82
C VAL A 200 21.12 1.76 -3.32
N ILE A 201 21.93 2.71 -2.86
CA ILE A 201 21.91 3.17 -1.46
C ILE A 201 20.53 3.73 -1.09
N PHE A 202 19.93 4.53 -1.97
CA PHE A 202 18.61 5.11 -1.72
C PHE A 202 17.52 4.06 -1.58
N GLU A 203 17.53 3.02 -2.41
CA GLU A 203 16.58 1.90 -2.32
C GLU A 203 16.73 1.09 -1.02
N TYR A 204 17.97 0.86 -0.56
CA TYR A 204 18.18 0.25 0.75
C TYR A 204 17.64 1.13 1.89
N ILE A 205 17.79 2.45 1.80
CA ILE A 205 17.19 3.39 2.76
C ILE A 205 15.66 3.26 2.73
N LEU A 206 15.05 3.24 1.54
CA LEU A 206 13.60 3.04 1.39
C LEU A 206 13.15 1.71 2.01
N ALA A 207 13.84 0.62 1.71
CA ALA A 207 13.54 -0.71 2.25
C ALA A 207 13.55 -0.72 3.80
N VAL A 208 14.56 -0.08 4.41
CA VAL A 208 14.64 0.06 5.87
C VAL A 208 13.48 0.88 6.42
N ILE A 209 13.12 2.01 5.78
CA ILE A 209 11.98 2.81 6.22
C ILE A 209 10.68 2.00 6.12
N TYR A 210 10.47 1.23 5.05
CA TYR A 210 9.31 0.34 4.94
C TYR A 210 9.23 -0.68 6.07
N ILE A 211 10.36 -1.28 6.47
CA ILE A 211 10.41 -2.20 7.61
C ILE A 211 10.04 -1.48 8.91
N LEU A 212 10.55 -0.27 9.14
CA LEU A 212 10.19 0.53 10.31
C LEU A 212 8.68 0.85 10.35
N VAL A 213 8.12 1.27 9.21
CA VAL A 213 6.68 1.53 9.09
C VAL A 213 5.86 0.26 9.32
N ALA A 214 6.33 -0.89 8.81
CA ALA A 214 5.69 -2.19 9.05
C ALA A 214 5.62 -2.51 10.54
N ILE A 215 6.69 -2.24 11.30
CA ILE A 215 6.75 -2.44 12.76
C ILE A 215 5.77 -1.50 13.47
N LEU A 216 5.73 -0.22 13.13
CA LEU A 216 4.81 0.76 13.74
C LEU A 216 3.35 0.35 13.55
N PHE A 217 2.95 0.01 12.32
CA PHE A 217 1.59 -0.48 12.05
C PHE A 217 1.28 -1.80 12.74
N PHE A 218 2.25 -2.71 12.87
CA PHE A 218 2.07 -3.96 13.59
C PHE A 218 1.81 -3.71 15.08
N GLN A 219 2.63 -2.88 15.72
CA GLN A 219 2.52 -2.56 17.14
C GLN A 219 1.17 -1.92 17.46
N GLU A 220 0.78 -0.88 16.72
CA GLU A 220 -0.51 -0.23 16.93
C GLU A 220 -1.68 -1.17 16.57
N GLY A 221 -1.58 -1.86 15.44
CA GLY A 221 -2.59 -2.82 14.98
C GLY A 221 -2.84 -3.94 16.00
N LYS A 222 -1.78 -4.42 16.65
CA LYS A 222 -1.84 -5.39 17.75
C LYS A 222 -2.53 -4.82 18.97
N GLN A 223 -2.03 -3.68 19.46
CA GLN A 223 -2.47 -3.08 20.70
C GLN A 223 -3.94 -2.68 20.64
N ARG A 224 -4.37 -2.08 19.51
CA ARG A 224 -5.73 -1.58 19.31
C ARG A 224 -6.66 -2.57 18.61
N GLN A 225 -6.18 -3.77 18.27
CA GLN A 225 -6.91 -4.80 17.54
C GLN A 225 -7.45 -4.31 16.17
N LEU A 226 -6.70 -3.43 15.52
CA LEU A 226 -7.07 -2.80 14.25
C LEU A 226 -6.53 -3.61 13.06
N GLN A 227 -7.38 -4.48 12.52
CA GLN A 227 -7.01 -5.37 11.40
C GLN A 227 -6.56 -4.62 10.13
N GLY A 228 -7.05 -3.39 9.91
CA GLY A 228 -6.63 -2.56 8.79
C GLY A 228 -5.13 -2.24 8.87
N LEU A 229 -4.64 -1.85 10.05
CA LEU A 229 -3.22 -1.55 10.27
C LEU A 229 -2.34 -2.79 10.12
N LEU A 230 -2.82 -3.98 10.53
CA LEU A 230 -2.07 -5.22 10.32
C LEU A 230 -1.89 -5.54 8.82
N TRP A 231 -2.90 -5.26 7.98
CA TRP A 231 -2.74 -5.40 6.53
C TRP A 231 -1.74 -4.39 5.96
N LEU A 232 -1.77 -3.14 6.44
CA LEU A 232 -0.78 -2.12 6.05
C LEU A 232 0.63 -2.52 6.47
N SER A 233 0.79 -3.14 7.65
CA SER A 233 2.07 -3.68 8.12
C SER A 233 2.62 -4.73 7.16
N VAL A 234 1.81 -5.73 6.80
CA VAL A 234 2.22 -6.75 5.81
C VAL A 234 2.54 -6.09 4.48
N ALA A 235 1.74 -5.13 4.02
CA ALA A 235 2.01 -4.44 2.76
C ALA A 235 3.38 -3.74 2.77
N CYS A 236 3.72 -3.03 3.84
CA CYS A 236 5.03 -2.37 3.98
C CYS A 236 6.17 -3.38 3.96
N LEU A 237 6.02 -4.53 4.64
CA LEU A 237 7.01 -5.61 4.59
C LEU A 237 7.21 -6.13 3.15
N VAL A 238 6.11 -6.36 2.43
CA VAL A 238 6.15 -6.80 1.02
C VAL A 238 6.82 -5.76 0.12
N HIS A 239 6.54 -4.47 0.34
CA HIS A 239 7.17 -3.40 -0.42
C HIS A 239 8.67 -3.32 -0.16
N SER A 240 9.13 -3.57 1.07
CA SER A 240 10.57 -3.61 1.38
C SER A 240 11.31 -4.67 0.56
N PHE A 241 10.66 -5.80 0.26
CA PHE A 241 11.24 -6.79 -0.65
C PHE A 241 11.29 -6.29 -2.09
N ALA A 242 10.24 -5.60 -2.57
CA ALA A 242 10.26 -4.99 -3.90
C ALA A 242 11.48 -4.07 -4.09
N GLU A 243 11.75 -3.19 -3.12
CA GLU A 243 12.93 -2.30 -3.12
C GLU A 243 14.24 -3.10 -3.21
N ILE A 244 14.39 -4.18 -2.44
CA ILE A 244 15.57 -5.03 -2.51
C ILE A 244 15.72 -5.63 -3.92
N TYR A 245 14.65 -6.13 -4.53
CA TYR A 245 14.70 -6.66 -5.89
C TYR A 245 15.09 -5.60 -6.95
N PHE A 246 14.64 -4.35 -6.78
CA PHE A 246 15.01 -3.26 -7.68
C PHE A 246 16.48 -2.81 -7.56
N THR A 247 17.22 -3.29 -6.55
CA THR A 247 18.68 -3.09 -6.47
C THR A 247 19.48 -4.13 -7.26
N LEU A 248 18.87 -5.24 -7.68
CA LEU A 248 19.59 -6.41 -8.19
C LEU A 248 19.70 -6.46 -9.72
N PHE A 249 18.98 -5.61 -10.45
CA PHE A 249 18.95 -5.68 -11.91
C PHE A 249 20.17 -4.99 -12.55
N SER A 250 20.70 -5.60 -13.61
CA SER A 250 21.76 -5.00 -14.44
C SER A 250 21.27 -4.49 -15.79
N SER A 251 20.10 -4.96 -16.23
CA SER A 251 19.45 -4.54 -17.49
C SER A 251 18.02 -4.08 -17.25
N LEU A 252 17.48 -3.26 -18.16
CA LEU A 252 16.09 -2.82 -18.19
C LEU A 252 15.13 -3.89 -18.73
N SER A 253 15.58 -5.13 -18.87
CA SER A 253 14.76 -6.26 -19.30
C SER A 253 14.99 -7.49 -18.43
N ASP A 254 15.35 -7.27 -17.17
CA ASP A 254 15.80 -8.28 -16.21
C ASP A 254 14.62 -8.90 -15.45
N GLY A 255 14.76 -10.18 -15.07
CA GLY A 255 13.78 -10.90 -14.25
C GLY A 255 13.61 -10.27 -12.86
N TYR A 256 14.67 -9.68 -12.29
CA TYR A 256 14.59 -8.99 -11.00
C TYR A 256 13.62 -7.79 -11.03
N ILE A 257 13.55 -7.05 -12.15
CA ILE A 257 12.59 -5.97 -12.34
C ILE A 257 11.16 -6.52 -12.29
N VAL A 258 10.89 -7.63 -12.99
CA VAL A 258 9.56 -8.26 -13.01
C VAL A 258 9.12 -8.67 -11.60
N ILE A 259 9.99 -9.37 -10.87
CA ILE A 259 9.70 -9.80 -9.50
C ILE A 259 9.51 -8.61 -8.56
N GLY A 260 10.34 -7.56 -8.68
CA GLY A 260 10.17 -6.31 -7.94
C GLY A 260 8.79 -5.68 -8.18
N HIS A 261 8.35 -5.57 -9.43
CA HIS A 261 7.02 -5.04 -9.76
C HIS A 261 5.88 -5.95 -9.28
N VAL A 262 6.04 -7.28 -9.29
CA VAL A 262 5.04 -8.20 -8.71
C VAL A 262 4.87 -7.94 -7.21
N TYR A 263 5.97 -7.76 -6.46
CA TYR A 263 5.91 -7.41 -5.05
C TYR A 263 5.33 -6.00 -4.82
N LYS A 264 5.69 -5.01 -5.65
CA LYS A 264 5.07 -3.67 -5.63
C LYS A 264 3.55 -3.77 -5.80
N LEU A 265 3.08 -4.51 -6.81
CA LEU A 265 1.66 -4.69 -7.09
C LEU A 265 0.93 -5.41 -5.93
N LEU A 266 1.53 -6.47 -5.40
CA LEU A 266 0.98 -7.19 -4.24
C LEU A 266 0.89 -6.28 -3.01
N SER A 267 1.92 -5.47 -2.75
CA SER A 267 1.91 -4.45 -1.70
C SER A 267 0.76 -3.46 -1.91
N SER A 268 0.59 -2.92 -3.11
CA SER A 268 -0.51 -1.97 -3.42
C SER A 268 -1.88 -2.59 -3.15
N ALA A 269 -2.09 -3.85 -3.56
CA ALA A 269 -3.33 -4.57 -3.29
C ALA A 269 -3.58 -4.77 -1.78
N LEU A 270 -2.53 -5.06 -0.99
CA LEU A 270 -2.62 -5.18 0.46
C LEU A 270 -2.88 -3.83 1.14
N ILE A 271 -2.30 -2.73 0.64
CA ILE A 271 -2.60 -1.37 1.09
C ILE A 271 -4.09 -1.08 0.90
N TYR A 272 -4.61 -1.28 -0.31
CA TYR A 272 -6.02 -1.06 -0.60
C TYR A 272 -6.91 -1.94 0.29
N ARG A 273 -6.55 -3.20 0.49
CA ARG A 273 -7.27 -4.10 1.40
C ARG A 273 -7.30 -3.59 2.85
N GLY A 274 -6.15 -3.15 3.37
CA GLY A 274 -6.06 -2.59 4.72
C GLY A 274 -6.87 -1.32 4.86
N TYR A 275 -6.80 -0.46 3.86
CA TYR A 275 -7.52 0.80 3.78
C TYR A 275 -9.04 0.62 3.70
N VAL A 276 -9.55 -0.24 2.81
CA VAL A 276 -10.98 -0.61 2.73
C VAL A 276 -11.46 -1.22 4.06
N HIS A 277 -10.63 -2.03 4.70
CA HIS A 277 -10.99 -2.60 6.00
C HIS A 277 -11.15 -1.50 7.06
N ALA A 278 -10.23 -0.53 7.11
CA ALA A 278 -10.27 0.58 8.07
C ALA A 278 -11.42 1.55 7.78
N SER A 279 -11.65 1.91 6.51
CA SER A 279 -12.56 2.97 6.10
C SER A 279 -14.01 2.51 5.89
N ILE A 280 -14.23 1.22 5.58
CA ILE A 280 -15.58 0.69 5.33
C ILE A 280 -15.92 -0.39 6.35
N LYS A 281 -15.18 -1.51 6.34
CA LYS A 281 -15.60 -2.72 7.08
C LYS A 281 -15.63 -2.51 8.59
N ALA A 282 -14.70 -1.74 9.15
CA ALA A 282 -14.66 -1.46 10.58
C ALA A 282 -15.83 -0.56 11.04
N PRO A 283 -16.14 0.58 10.40
CA PRO A 283 -17.34 1.37 10.71
C PRO A 283 -18.65 0.58 10.62
N TYR A 284 -18.87 -0.18 9.54
CA TYR A 284 -20.09 -0.99 9.40
C TYR A 284 -20.26 -2.02 10.51
N ARG A 285 -19.18 -2.73 10.90
CA ARG A 285 -19.22 -3.66 12.04
C ARG A 285 -19.56 -2.98 13.36
N ARG A 286 -19.16 -1.72 13.55
CA ARG A 286 -19.53 -0.97 14.76
C ARG A 286 -21.01 -0.61 14.74
N LEU A 287 -21.54 -0.19 13.59
CA LEU A 287 -22.97 0.07 13.43
C LEU A 287 -23.82 -1.16 13.70
N ASP A 288 -23.44 -2.33 13.16
CA ASP A 288 -24.16 -3.59 13.42
C ASP A 288 -24.15 -3.95 14.92
N GLN A 289 -23.02 -3.75 15.60
CA GLN A 289 -22.89 -4.00 17.03
C GLN A 289 -23.76 -3.07 17.87
N GLU A 290 -23.84 -1.78 17.52
CA GLU A 290 -24.71 -0.84 18.22
C GLU A 290 -26.19 -1.13 17.95
N HIS A 291 -26.56 -1.52 16.73
CA HIS A 291 -27.93 -1.92 16.39
C HIS A 291 -28.37 -3.14 17.21
N SER A 292 -27.56 -4.20 17.27
CA SER A 292 -27.88 -5.39 18.07
C SER A 292 -27.99 -5.10 19.57
N LYS A 293 -27.21 -4.14 20.10
CA LYS A 293 -27.35 -3.70 21.50
C LYS A 293 -28.67 -2.98 21.73
N LEU A 294 -29.07 -2.10 20.80
CA LEU A 294 -30.35 -1.38 20.90
C LEU A 294 -31.53 -2.35 20.84
N GLU A 295 -31.51 -3.33 19.94
CA GLU A 295 -32.56 -4.38 19.87
C GLU A 295 -32.64 -5.18 21.17
N ALA A 296 -31.49 -5.54 21.76
CA ALA A 296 -31.45 -6.23 23.04
C ALA A 296 -31.99 -5.37 24.20
N LEU A 297 -31.77 -4.06 24.16
CA LEU A 297 -32.32 -3.13 25.16
C LEU A 297 -33.83 -2.94 25.01
N VAL A 298 -34.32 -2.77 23.78
CA VAL A 298 -35.75 -2.61 23.49
C VAL A 298 -36.53 -3.87 23.87
N SER A 299 -36.03 -5.05 23.52
CA SER A 299 -36.65 -6.33 23.89
C SER A 299 -36.62 -6.63 25.40
N ALA A 300 -35.81 -5.92 26.17
CA ALA A 300 -35.76 -6.04 27.63
C ALA A 300 -36.72 -5.10 28.37
N ILE A 301 -37.37 -4.16 27.68
CA ILE A 301 -38.41 -3.30 28.28
C ILE A 301 -39.70 -4.15 28.38
N PRO A 302 -40.26 -4.36 29.59
CA PRO A 302 -41.53 -5.07 29.74
C PRO A 302 -42.65 -4.28 29.06
N ASP A 303 -43.58 -4.98 28.39
CA ASP A 303 -44.76 -4.33 27.82
C ASP A 303 -45.51 -3.56 28.92
N PRO A 304 -45.91 -2.30 28.67
CA PRO A 304 -46.69 -1.54 29.63
C PRO A 304 -48.04 -2.25 29.84
N VAL A 305 -48.28 -2.66 31.09
CA VAL A 305 -49.55 -3.24 31.58
C VAL A 305 -50.64 -2.17 31.63
#